data_AF-A0A395LPE0-F1
#
_entry.id   AF-A0A395LPE0-F1
#
_cell.length_a   1.000
_cell.length_b   1.000
_cell.length_c   1.000
_cell.angle_alpha   90.00
_cell.angle_beta   90.00
_cell.angle_gamma   90.00
#
_symmetry.space_group_name_H-M   'P 1'
#
loop_
_entity.id
_entity.type
_entity.pdbx_description
1 polymer ?
#
loop_
_entity_poly.entity_id
_entity_poly.type
_entity_poly.pdbx_seq_one_letter_code
_entity_poly.pdbx_strand_id
1 'polypeptide(L)'
;MIAVLIVGVFFVASFTIIHDPHGVVVDARQVWTGGSKPMTKLPWGGFIVYVEGDGAVEVTCRDGSVSEGGYVTGFMADDYSVSADCEIVP
;
A
#
# COMPACT_ATOMS: atom_id res chain seq x y z
N MET A 1 20.45 -0.80 41.38
CA MET A 1 19.32 -0.59 40.44
C MET A 1 19.90 -0.44 39.04
N ILE A 2 19.76 -1.46 38.21
CA ILE A 2 20.17 -1.41 36.80
C ILE A 2 18.97 -0.89 36.03
N ALA A 3 19.05 0.36 35.55
CA ALA A 3 18.03 0.96 34.70
C ALA A 3 18.09 0.27 33.34
N VAL A 4 17.17 -0.66 33.10
CA VAL A 4 16.97 -1.27 31.77
C VAL A 4 16.27 -0.23 30.92
N LEU A 5 17.06 0.52 30.15
CA LEU A 5 16.58 1.45 29.13
C LEU A 5 16.09 0.60 27.97
N ILE A 6 14.79 0.26 27.97
CA ILE A 6 14.13 -0.34 26.81
C ILE A 6 14.07 0.76 25.75
N VAL A 7 15.10 0.84 24.91
CA VAL A 7 15.05 1.58 23.66
C VAL A 7 14.10 0.78 22.77
N GLY A 8 12.82 1.12 22.83
CA GLY A 8 11.83 0.62 21.89
C GLY A 8 12.26 1.05 20.50
N VAL A 9 12.85 0.13 19.75
CA VAL A 9 13.10 0.32 18.32
C VAL A 9 11.73 0.35 17.67
N PHE A 10 11.21 1.55 17.46
CA PHE A 10 10.10 1.77 16.54
C PHE A 10 10.63 1.44 15.15
N PHE A 11 10.44 0.18 14.71
CA PHE A 11 10.53 -0.16 13.31
C PHE A 11 9.41 0.60 12.62
N VAL A 12 9.75 1.75 12.05
CA VAL A 12 8.82 2.47 11.19
C VAL A 12 8.55 1.54 10.03
N ALA A 13 7.33 1.04 9.96
CA ALA A 13 6.97 -0.04 9.08
C ALA A 13 6.74 0.54 7.69
N SER A 14 7.63 0.25 6.73
CA SER A 14 7.52 0.71 5.35
C SER A 14 6.55 -0.18 4.58
N PHE A 15 5.27 -0.17 4.92
CA PHE A 15 4.25 -0.91 4.17
C PHE A 15 3.09 -0.03 3.76
N THR A 16 2.49 -0.38 2.63
CA THR A 16 1.23 0.21 2.18
C THR A 16 0.19 -0.89 2.06
N ILE A 17 -1.00 -0.64 2.59
CA ILE A 17 -2.16 -1.53 2.43
C ILE A 17 -3.22 -0.81 1.61
N ILE A 18 -3.80 -1.54 0.65
CA ILE A 18 -5.01 -1.14 -0.06
C ILE A 18 -6.15 -2.05 0.40
N HIS A 19 -7.24 -1.45 0.83
CA HIS A 19 -8.50 -2.15 1.07
C HIS A 19 -9.39 -2.06 -0.15
N ASP A 20 -9.97 -3.20 -0.53
CA ASP A 20 -10.95 -3.29 -1.61
C ASP A 20 -12.27 -3.85 -1.06
N PRO A 21 -13.06 -3.04 -0.33
CA PRO A 21 -14.30 -3.50 0.29
C PRO A 21 -15.37 -3.88 -0.75
N HIS A 22 -15.25 -3.38 -1.98
CA HIS A 22 -16.19 -3.61 -3.08
C HIS A 22 -15.76 -4.76 -4.00
N GLY A 23 -14.54 -5.28 -3.84
CA GLY A 23 -13.99 -6.34 -4.67
C GLY A 23 -13.78 -5.92 -6.12
N VAL A 24 -13.52 -4.63 -6.39
CA VAL A 24 -13.40 -4.09 -7.75
C VAL A 24 -11.98 -4.23 -8.32
N VAL A 25 -10.97 -4.45 -7.47
CA VAL A 25 -9.56 -4.49 -7.86
C VAL A 25 -9.14 -5.90 -8.30
N VAL A 26 -8.44 -6.00 -9.44
CA VAL A 26 -7.88 -7.26 -9.97
C VAL A 26 -6.37 -7.35 -9.83
N ASP A 27 -5.67 -6.21 -9.91
CA ASP A 27 -4.22 -6.11 -9.73
C ASP A 27 -3.89 -4.81 -8.99
N ALA A 28 -2.82 -4.81 -8.21
CA ALA A 28 -2.32 -3.63 -7.51
C ALA A 28 -0.79 -3.65 -7.51
N ARG A 29 -0.17 -2.49 -7.74
CA ARG A 29 1.28 -2.34 -7.86
C ARG A 29 1.74 -1.08 -7.14
N GLN A 30 2.91 -1.16 -6.53
CA GLN A 30 3.69 0.02 -6.23
C GLN A 30 4.40 0.46 -7.51
N VAL A 31 4.35 1.76 -7.83
CA VAL A 31 5.06 2.36 -8.97
C VAL A 31 5.97 3.48 -8.47
N TRP A 32 7.19 3.56 -8.98
CA TRP A 32 8.15 4.63 -8.66
C TRP A 32 9.08 4.87 -9.85
N THR A 33 9.87 5.95 -9.80
CA THR A 33 10.79 6.34 -10.89
C THR A 33 11.76 5.22 -11.32
N GLY A 34 12.08 4.29 -10.42
CA GLY A 34 13.02 3.20 -10.66
C GLY A 34 12.39 1.86 -11.02
N GLY A 35 11.06 1.73 -11.03
CA GLY A 35 10.40 0.46 -11.30
C GLY A 35 8.97 0.36 -10.83
N SER A 36 8.47 -0.87 -10.86
CA SER A 36 7.18 -1.21 -10.28
C SER A 36 7.24 -2.59 -9.64
N LYS A 37 6.43 -2.79 -8.59
CA LYS A 37 6.40 -4.03 -7.82
C LYS A 37 4.94 -4.44 -7.57
N PRO A 38 4.55 -5.69 -7.91
CA PRO A 38 3.21 -6.16 -7.60
C PRO A 38 3.00 -6.23 -6.08
N MET A 39 1.80 -5.85 -5.65
CA MET A 39 1.37 -5.97 -4.27
C MET A 39 0.90 -7.41 -4.00
N THR A 40 1.12 -7.88 -2.78
CA THR A 40 0.66 -9.19 -2.34
C THR A 40 -0.83 -9.12 -1.99
N LYS A 41 -1.65 -9.95 -2.65
CA LYS A 41 -3.07 -10.06 -2.32
C LYS A 41 -3.27 -10.80 -0.99
N LEU A 42 -4.10 -10.22 -0.14
CA LEU A 42 -4.45 -10.73 1.19
C LEU A 42 -5.72 -11.61 1.12
N PRO A 43 -5.91 -12.54 2.06
CA PRO A 43 -7.06 -13.46 2.06
C PRO A 43 -8.43 -12.77 2.12
N TRP A 44 -8.50 -11.56 2.66
CA TRP A 44 -9.72 -10.75 2.76
C TRP A 44 -9.95 -9.80 1.57
N GLY A 45 -9.14 -9.91 0.51
CA GLY A 45 -9.32 -9.12 -0.72
C GLY A 45 -8.51 -7.84 -0.80
N GLY A 46 -7.85 -7.41 0.29
CA GLY A 46 -6.90 -6.29 0.27
C GLY A 46 -5.56 -6.63 -0.39
N PHE A 47 -4.70 -5.64 -0.53
CA PHE A 47 -3.37 -5.76 -1.12
C PHE A 47 -2.33 -5.12 -0.19
N ILE A 48 -1.15 -5.71 -0.06
CA ILE A 48 -0.06 -5.17 0.77
C ILE A 48 1.26 -5.18 0.01
N VAL A 49 2.10 -4.16 0.23
CA VAL A 49 3.47 -4.14 -0.28
C VAL A 49 4.41 -3.52 0.73
N TYR A 50 5.65 -3.99 0.74
CA TYR A 50 6.74 -3.29 1.40
C TYR A 50 7.28 -2.22 0.45
N VAL A 51 7.29 -0.97 0.89
CA VAL A 51 7.65 0.21 0.10
C VAL A 51 9.16 0.20 -0.18
N GLU A 52 9.54 0.08 -1.45
CA GLU A 52 10.95 0.06 -1.87
C GLU A 52 11.50 1.44 -2.28
N GLY A 53 10.64 2.42 -2.50
CA GLY A 53 10.99 3.78 -2.86
C GLY A 53 9.78 4.69 -2.89
N ASP A 54 10.04 5.98 -3.05
CA ASP A 54 9.00 7.00 -3.08
C ASP A 54 8.28 6.98 -4.42
N GLY A 55 6.96 6.94 -4.38
CA GLY A 55 6.15 6.81 -5.58
C GLY A 55 4.66 6.81 -5.29
N ALA A 56 3.93 6.01 -6.06
CA ALA A 56 2.48 5.91 -5.96
C ALA A 56 2.01 4.45 -5.96
N VAL A 57 0.71 4.30 -5.72
CA VAL A 57 -0.01 3.05 -5.88
C VAL A 57 -0.77 3.10 -7.19
N GLU A 58 -0.70 2.02 -7.96
CA GLU A 58 -1.50 1.80 -9.17
C GLU A 58 -2.41 0.60 -8.92
N VAL A 59 -3.72 0.76 -9.14
CA VAL A 59 -4.70 -0.33 -9.10
C VAL A 59 -5.34 -0.51 -10.47
N THR A 60 -5.45 -1.76 -10.90
CA THR A 60 -6.23 -2.16 -12.07
C THR A 60 -7.55 -2.73 -11.59
N CYS A 61 -8.65 -2.20 -12.11
CA CYS A 61 -10.00 -2.63 -11.76
C CYS A 61 -10.59 -3.62 -12.77
N ARG A 62 -11.67 -4.30 -12.36
CA ARG A 62 -12.33 -5.36 -13.14
C ARG A 62 -12.88 -4.90 -14.49
N ASP A 63 -13.24 -3.63 -14.61
CA ASP A 63 -13.69 -2.99 -15.86
C ASP A 63 -12.52 -2.63 -16.80
N GLY A 64 -11.28 -2.86 -16.37
CA GLY A 64 -10.06 -2.54 -17.10
C GLY A 64 -9.55 -1.13 -16.86
N SER A 65 -10.20 -0.31 -16.03
CA SER A 65 -9.67 1.00 -15.67
C SER A 65 -8.43 0.85 -14.80
N VAL A 66 -7.52 1.82 -14.93
CA VAL A 66 -6.33 1.93 -14.09
C VAL A 66 -6.42 3.24 -13.33
N SER A 67 -6.23 3.16 -12.03
CA SER A 67 -6.25 4.30 -11.11
C SER A 67 -4.90 4.39 -10.43
N GLU A 68 -4.23 5.52 -10.60
CA GLU A 68 -2.96 5.82 -9.93
C GLU A 68 -3.23 6.90 -8.88
N GLY A 69 -2.79 6.65 -7.66
CA GLY A 69 -3.09 7.50 -6.53
C GLY A 69 -2.44 7.01 -5.25
N GLY A 70 -2.51 7.83 -4.20
CA GLY A 70 -1.85 7.55 -2.94
C GLY A 70 -0.33 7.72 -3.04
N TYR A 71 0.22 8.65 -2.26
CA TYR A 71 1.66 8.79 -2.14
C TYR A 71 2.19 7.72 -1.20
N VAL A 72 3.24 7.01 -1.61
CA VAL A 72 3.93 6.03 -0.76
C VAL A 72 5.38 6.43 -0.63
N THR A 73 5.91 6.37 0.58
CA THR A 73 7.31 6.67 0.86
C THR A 73 7.87 5.69 1.88
N GLY A 74 9.18 5.44 1.80
CA GLY A 74 9.87 4.66 2.81
C GLY A 74 9.68 5.31 4.18
N PHE A 75 9.66 4.50 5.24
CA PHE A 75 9.44 4.98 6.62
C PHE A 75 8.04 5.59 6.83
N MET A 76 7.06 5.21 6.01
CA MET A 76 5.64 5.46 6.30
C MET A 76 4.82 4.19 6.17
N ALA A 77 3.84 4.08 7.06
CA ALA A 77 2.77 3.11 6.95
C ALA A 77 1.55 3.87 6.43
N ASP A 78 1.16 3.57 5.19
CA ASP A 78 0.02 4.20 4.54
C ASP A 78 -1.11 3.17 4.33
N ASP A 79 -2.33 3.66 4.49
CA ASP A 79 -3.55 2.89 4.35
C ASP A 79 -4.45 3.63 3.35
N TYR A 80 -4.91 2.92 2.32
CA TYR A 80 -5.78 3.44 1.30
C TYR A 80 -6.97 2.50 1.11
N SER A 81 -8.12 3.04 0.71
CA SER A 81 -9.26 2.27 0.26
C SER A 81 -9.55 2.54 -1.21
N VAL A 82 -10.11 1.56 -1.91
CA VAL A 82 -10.64 1.74 -3.28
C VAL A 82 -12.14 1.89 -3.22
N SER A 83 -12.66 2.98 -3.79
CA SER A 83 -14.08 3.25 -3.90
C SER A 83 -14.76 2.29 -4.89
N ALA A 84 -16.10 2.26 -4.90
CA ALA A 84 -16.86 1.49 -5.89
C ALA A 84 -16.59 1.94 -7.35
N ASP A 85 -16.14 3.17 -7.54
CA ASP A 85 -15.85 3.79 -8.84
C ASP A 85 -14.36 3.68 -9.23
N CYS A 86 -13.60 2.79 -8.58
CA CYS A 86 -12.16 2.58 -8.82
C CYS A 86 -11.29 3.82 -8.49
N GLU A 87 -11.66 4.62 -7.49
CA GLU A 87 -10.82 5.73 -7.02
C GLU A 87 -10.07 5.33 -5.74
N ILE A 88 -8.77 5.64 -5.69
CA ILE A 88 -7.95 5.47 -4.49
C ILE A 88 -8.21 6.64 -3.54
N VAL A 89 -8.66 6.33 -2.32
CA VAL A 89 -8.91 7.32 -1.26
C VAL A 89 -8.08 7.02 -0.02
N PRO A 90 -7.58 8.05 0.70
CA PRO A 90 -6.88 7.88 1.98
C PRO A 90 -7.84 7.55 3.13
#